data_AF-A0A5N7DF84-F1
#
_entry.id   AF-A0A5N7DF84-F1
#
_cell.length_a   1.000
_cell.length_b   1.000
_cell.length_c   1.000
_cell.angle_alpha   90.00
_cell.angle_beta   90.00
_cell.angle_gamma   90.00
#
_symmetry.space_group_name_H-M   'P 1'
#
loop_
_entity.id
_entity.type
_entity.pdbx_description
1 polymer ?
#
loop_
_entity_poly.entity_id
_entity_poly.type
_entity_poly.pdbx_seq_one_letter_code
_entity_poly.pdbx_strand_id
1 'polypeptide(L)'
;MTTSIEQLNIPNLLLTDTPSPTITFEPFTLPPTNQRILGPPHPSNTVIPLALRPTEDSKQSLTLDAIISTIETLQSRDQAFTKYLARHGTLLFRDLPIHNADDFSRFAHAFGYKPHEIIGIVVDRPVLAPNVAPANEAPKEVQIYNHNESPQVPHAPEYIFFYNQHAPAKGGETPISSSLELFRRAQAEIPEFVDELAEKGVLSRVVYNFDKQYEGGSTLRQAFGKEIQDGDDEETRRRKIEAQIARYGRGGHTTWEWTETGIVLTHRLPVIRTQPGTNLPTLFTGLAAYYKRLQANDQRKNVTHQLYGDGTPIPEKYLAHLAKITDEIRVLHRWQEGDVLVFDNIIAQHGREPWEGEQTDRVVLASLFDGPSVPGAYGFGDWAQVVQALDG
;
A
#
# COMPACT_ATOMS: atom_id res chain seq x y z
N MET A 1 33.91 28.05 2.72
CA MET A 1 34.18 26.61 2.90
C MET A 1 33.22 25.87 1.99
N THR A 2 33.77 25.24 0.97
CA THR A 2 33.09 24.54 -0.12
C THR A 2 32.55 23.21 0.37
N THR A 3 31.23 23.06 0.40
CA THR A 3 30.52 21.81 0.68
C THR A 3 30.68 20.88 -0.52
N SER A 4 31.44 19.80 -0.36
CA SER A 4 31.53 18.74 -1.37
C SER A 4 30.25 17.92 -1.35
N ILE A 5 29.57 17.84 -2.48
CA ILE A 5 28.47 16.89 -2.71
C ILE A 5 29.13 15.52 -2.90
N GLU A 6 29.02 14.63 -1.91
CA GLU A 6 29.38 13.22 -2.09
C GLU A 6 28.41 12.60 -3.10
N GLN A 7 28.96 12.14 -4.23
CA GLN A 7 28.22 11.30 -5.17
C GLN A 7 27.85 9.98 -4.48
N LEU A 8 26.56 9.71 -4.38
CA LEU A 8 26.00 8.43 -3.95
C LEU A 8 26.50 7.32 -4.88
N ASN A 9 27.46 6.52 -4.40
CA ASN A 9 27.98 5.38 -5.13
C ASN A 9 27.03 4.18 -4.94
N ILE A 10 25.91 4.19 -5.67
CA ILE A 10 25.05 3.00 -5.83
C ILE A 10 25.63 2.22 -7.01
N PRO A 11 26.02 0.94 -6.85
CA PRO A 11 26.65 0.21 -7.94
C PRO A 11 25.71 0.11 -9.14
N ASN A 12 26.22 0.48 -10.32
CA ASN A 12 25.55 0.23 -11.60
C ASN A 12 25.34 -1.27 -11.77
N LEU A 13 24.13 -1.66 -12.20
CA LEU A 13 23.81 -3.03 -12.60
C LEU A 13 24.51 -3.36 -13.92
N LEU A 14 25.79 -3.73 -13.86
CA LEU A 14 26.50 -4.36 -14.97
C LEU A 14 26.89 -5.78 -14.57
N LEU A 15 26.40 -6.76 -15.33
CA LEU A 15 26.74 -8.18 -15.18
C LEU A 15 27.56 -8.63 -16.39
N THR A 16 28.72 -9.20 -16.12
CA THR A 16 29.57 -9.89 -17.10
C THR A 16 29.07 -11.33 -17.34
N ASP A 17 29.07 -11.69 -18.63
CA ASP A 17 28.87 -13.01 -19.27
C ASP A 17 27.41 -13.45 -19.62
N THR A 18 27.15 -13.46 -20.95
CA THR A 18 25.94 -13.81 -21.75
C THR A 18 24.82 -12.76 -21.83
N PRO A 19 24.14 -12.63 -23.00
CA PRO A 19 23.80 -11.33 -23.60
C PRO A 19 23.07 -10.45 -22.61
N SER A 20 23.72 -9.34 -22.27
CA SER A 20 23.23 -8.35 -21.32
C SER A 20 21.76 -8.01 -21.62
N PRO A 21 20.92 -7.80 -20.59
CA PRO A 21 19.65 -7.13 -20.85
C PRO A 21 19.95 -5.85 -21.63
N THR A 22 19.29 -5.65 -22.76
CA THR A 22 19.53 -4.50 -23.65
C THR A 22 19.25 -3.17 -22.93
N ILE A 23 18.51 -3.22 -21.82
CA ILE A 23 18.12 -2.09 -20.98
C ILE A 23 18.63 -2.31 -19.56
N THR A 24 19.26 -1.28 -19.00
CA THR A 24 19.64 -1.22 -17.58
C THR A 24 18.73 -0.22 -16.87
N PHE A 25 18.41 -0.46 -15.60
CA PHE A 25 17.75 0.54 -14.76
C PHE A 25 18.78 1.24 -13.88
N GLU A 26 19.05 2.50 -14.18
CA GLU A 26 20.01 3.29 -13.43
C GLU A 26 19.33 4.09 -12.33
N PRO A 27 19.90 4.09 -11.11
CA PRO A 27 19.42 4.96 -10.06
C PRO A 27 19.77 6.42 -10.36
N PHE A 28 18.85 7.33 -10.03
CA PHE A 28 19.11 8.76 -10.06
C PHE A 28 18.60 9.44 -8.79
N THR A 29 19.13 10.62 -8.49
CA THR A 29 18.77 11.39 -7.30
C THR A 29 17.61 12.33 -7.61
N LEU A 30 16.64 12.37 -6.72
CA LEU A 30 15.53 13.32 -6.76
C LEU A 30 15.81 14.48 -5.80
N PRO A 31 15.16 15.65 -5.97
CA PRO A 31 15.25 16.70 -4.98
C PRO A 31 14.72 16.24 -3.61
N PRO A 32 15.16 16.84 -2.49
CA PRO A 32 14.72 16.47 -1.14
C PRO A 32 13.20 16.59 -0.90
N THR A 33 12.49 17.35 -1.74
CA THR A 33 11.02 17.42 -1.71
C THR A 33 10.36 16.11 -2.12
N ASN A 34 11.04 15.31 -2.95
CA ASN A 34 10.52 14.09 -3.58
C ASN A 34 11.20 12.81 -3.10
N GLN A 35 12.33 12.91 -2.40
CA GLN A 35 13.10 11.78 -1.89
C GLN A 35 13.75 12.09 -0.54
N ARG A 36 13.75 11.10 0.35
CA ARG A 36 14.38 11.18 1.67
C ARG A 36 15.45 10.09 1.79
N ILE A 37 16.57 10.43 2.41
CA ILE A 37 17.57 9.44 2.85
C ILE A 37 17.09 8.84 4.17
N LEU A 38 17.03 7.52 4.25
CA LEU A 38 16.57 6.78 5.41
C LEU A 38 17.74 6.42 6.32
N GLY A 39 17.59 6.72 7.61
CA GLY A 39 18.50 6.29 8.67
C GLY A 39 18.15 4.90 9.22
N PRO A 40 18.72 4.50 10.37
CA PRO A 40 18.39 3.24 11.02
C PRO A 40 16.86 3.02 11.17
N PRO A 41 16.36 1.78 11.02
CA PRO A 41 17.11 0.52 10.89
C PRO A 41 17.57 0.21 9.46
N HIS A 42 17.37 1.12 8.52
CA HIS A 42 17.76 0.90 7.13
C HIS A 42 19.28 0.86 6.96
N PRO A 43 19.80 0.04 6.02
CA PRO A 43 21.21 0.11 5.63
C PRO A 43 21.59 1.50 5.14
N SER A 44 22.87 1.86 5.23
CA SER A 44 23.40 3.10 4.66
C SER A 44 23.04 3.26 3.18
N ASN A 45 22.89 4.51 2.73
CA ASN A 45 22.50 4.88 1.35
C ASN A 45 21.11 4.38 0.93
N THR A 46 20.27 3.99 1.88
CA THR A 46 18.86 3.71 1.59
C THR A 46 18.11 5.03 1.44
N VAL A 47 17.30 5.12 0.40
CA VAL A 47 16.44 6.27 0.07
C VAL A 47 14.99 5.83 -0.16
N ILE A 48 14.03 6.72 0.05
CA ILE A 48 12.62 6.48 -0.30
C ILE A 48 12.05 7.70 -1.06
N PRO A 49 11.47 7.50 -2.26
CA PRO A 49 11.61 6.33 -3.11
C PRO A 49 13.04 6.20 -3.68
N LEU A 50 13.46 5.00 -4.08
CA LEU A 50 14.59 4.84 -5.00
C LEU A 50 14.11 5.12 -6.42
N ALA A 51 14.68 6.13 -7.08
CA ALA A 51 14.30 6.51 -8.42
C ALA A 51 15.17 5.80 -9.46
N LEU A 52 14.52 5.17 -10.43
CA LEU A 52 15.09 4.37 -11.49
C LEU A 52 14.60 4.90 -12.84
N ARG A 53 15.48 4.91 -13.83
CA ARG A 53 15.13 5.18 -15.22
C ARG A 53 15.80 4.15 -16.13
N PRO A 54 15.15 3.74 -17.22
CA PRO A 54 15.79 2.87 -18.19
C PRO A 54 16.91 3.64 -18.93
N THR A 55 18.06 3.02 -19.07
CA THR A 55 19.17 3.51 -19.89
C THR A 55 19.52 2.47 -20.96
N GLU A 56 19.82 2.98 -22.16
CA GLU A 56 20.28 2.17 -23.29
C GLU A 56 21.81 2.13 -23.30
N ASP A 57 22.38 0.94 -23.51
CA ASP A 57 23.79 0.80 -23.91
C ASP A 57 23.96 0.81 -25.45
N SER A 58 22.87 0.76 -26.23
CA SER A 58 22.90 0.67 -27.70
C SER A 58 21.73 1.37 -28.40
N LYS A 59 21.92 1.77 -29.68
CA LYS A 59 21.03 2.62 -30.51
C LYS A 59 19.61 2.07 -30.83
N GLN A 60 19.05 1.16 -30.04
CA GLN A 60 17.67 0.67 -30.22
C GLN A 60 16.73 1.44 -29.30
N SER A 61 15.60 1.93 -29.84
CA SER A 61 14.58 2.64 -29.05
C SER A 61 14.11 1.85 -27.83
N LEU A 62 14.08 2.49 -26.66
CA LEU A 62 13.34 2.05 -25.47
C LEU A 62 11.88 1.69 -25.82
N THR A 63 11.61 0.39 -26.01
CA THR A 63 10.25 -0.13 -26.16
C THR A 63 9.75 -0.71 -24.86
N LEU A 64 8.42 -0.68 -24.67
CA LEU A 64 7.78 -1.29 -23.51
C LEU A 64 8.07 -2.80 -23.43
N ASP A 65 8.13 -3.49 -24.57
CA ASP A 65 8.42 -4.93 -24.63
C ASP A 65 9.81 -5.27 -24.11
N ALA A 66 10.83 -4.48 -24.47
CA ALA A 66 12.18 -4.67 -23.98
C ALA A 66 12.30 -4.38 -22.48
N ILE A 67 11.56 -3.38 -21.98
CA ILE A 67 11.47 -3.04 -20.55
C ILE A 67 10.82 -4.19 -19.77
N ILE A 68 9.68 -4.70 -20.24
CA ILE A 68 8.98 -5.84 -19.63
C ILE A 68 9.90 -7.06 -19.58
N SER A 69 10.50 -7.43 -20.71
CA SER A 69 11.40 -8.60 -20.78
C SER A 69 12.59 -8.47 -19.84
N THR A 70 13.14 -7.26 -19.69
CA THR A 70 14.21 -6.97 -18.73
C THR A 70 13.74 -7.15 -17.29
N ILE A 71 12.56 -6.61 -16.94
CA ILE A 71 11.99 -6.74 -15.60
C ILE A 71 11.72 -8.21 -15.27
N GLU A 72 11.07 -8.94 -16.17
CA GLU A 72 10.79 -10.37 -16.02
C GLU A 72 12.07 -11.18 -15.80
N THR A 73 13.12 -10.89 -16.55
CA THR A 73 14.43 -11.57 -16.42
C THR A 73 15.08 -11.28 -15.06
N LEU A 74 15.16 -10.01 -14.66
CA LEU A 74 15.77 -9.61 -13.39
C LEU A 74 14.98 -10.11 -12.18
N GLN A 75 13.66 -10.17 -12.32
CA GLN A 75 12.77 -10.58 -11.24
C GLN A 75 12.70 -12.11 -11.09
N SER A 76 12.65 -12.86 -12.19
CA SER A 76 12.68 -14.33 -12.17
C SER A 76 14.03 -14.90 -11.73
N ARG A 77 15.14 -14.24 -12.09
CA ARG A 77 16.49 -14.73 -11.76
C ARG A 77 16.89 -14.39 -10.32
N ASP A 78 16.74 -13.13 -9.93
CA ASP A 78 17.35 -12.60 -8.70
C ASP A 78 16.35 -11.89 -7.77
N GLN A 79 15.07 -11.79 -8.15
CA GLN A 79 14.08 -10.96 -7.46
C GLN A 79 14.57 -9.52 -7.22
N ALA A 80 15.27 -8.95 -8.21
CA ALA A 80 16.04 -7.72 -8.04
C ALA A 80 15.18 -6.55 -7.54
N PHE A 81 14.02 -6.33 -8.15
CA PHE A 81 13.14 -5.23 -7.76
C PHE A 81 12.44 -5.51 -6.43
N THR A 82 12.08 -6.75 -6.13
CA THR A 82 11.59 -7.11 -4.79
C THR A 82 12.61 -6.82 -3.70
N LYS A 83 13.89 -7.11 -3.94
CA LYS A 83 14.98 -6.79 -3.00
C LYS A 83 15.17 -5.28 -2.84
N TYR A 84 15.07 -4.51 -3.93
CA TYR A 84 15.10 -3.06 -3.84
C TYR A 84 13.88 -2.50 -3.10
N LEU A 85 12.69 -3.05 -3.34
CA LEU A 85 11.48 -2.72 -2.59
C LEU A 85 11.65 -3.00 -1.09
N ALA A 86 12.16 -4.18 -0.72
CA ALA A 86 12.43 -4.51 0.69
C ALA A 86 13.46 -3.55 1.32
N ARG A 87 14.42 -3.03 0.55
CA ARG A 87 15.40 -2.07 1.09
C ARG A 87 14.83 -0.66 1.18
N HIS A 88 14.20 -0.19 0.11
CA HIS A 88 13.87 1.23 -0.11
C HIS A 88 12.41 1.57 0.20
N GLY A 89 11.56 0.57 0.37
CA GLY A 89 10.12 0.66 0.59
C GLY A 89 9.32 1.11 -0.63
N THR A 90 9.88 1.98 -1.47
CA THR A 90 9.23 2.44 -2.68
C THR A 90 10.23 2.63 -3.81
N LEU A 91 9.86 2.19 -5.01
CA LEU A 91 10.59 2.45 -6.25
C LEU A 91 9.79 3.46 -7.09
N LEU A 92 10.49 4.42 -7.69
CA LEU A 92 9.97 5.22 -8.78
C LEU A 92 10.60 4.73 -10.07
N PHE A 93 9.79 4.50 -11.08
CA PHE A 93 10.22 4.37 -12.46
C PHE A 93 9.78 5.59 -13.25
N ARG A 94 10.73 6.24 -13.91
CA ARG A 94 10.52 7.41 -14.75
C ARG A 94 11.05 7.17 -16.16
N ASP A 95 10.52 7.91 -17.13
CA ASP A 95 10.88 7.83 -18.54
C ASP A 95 10.54 6.46 -19.17
N LEU A 96 9.43 5.85 -18.73
CA LEU A 96 8.88 4.64 -19.33
C LEU A 96 7.95 4.96 -20.52
N PRO A 97 7.94 4.16 -21.59
CA PRO A 97 6.98 4.26 -22.69
C PRO A 97 5.63 3.64 -22.30
N ILE A 98 5.03 4.13 -21.23
CA ILE A 98 3.69 3.74 -20.76
C ILE A 98 2.75 4.90 -21.04
N HIS A 99 1.68 4.65 -21.81
CA HIS A 99 0.78 5.71 -22.26
C HIS A 99 -0.67 5.51 -21.81
N ASN A 100 -1.04 4.32 -21.34
CA ASN A 100 -2.42 3.96 -21.01
C ASN A 100 -2.49 2.83 -19.96
N ALA A 101 -3.71 2.42 -19.62
CA ALA A 101 -3.98 1.38 -18.64
C ALA A 101 -3.44 -0.01 -19.04
N ASP A 102 -3.47 -0.36 -20.34
CA ASP A 102 -2.95 -1.64 -20.83
C ASP A 102 -1.42 -1.70 -20.73
N ASP A 103 -0.73 -0.62 -21.12
CA ASP A 103 0.73 -0.52 -20.97
C ASP A 103 1.13 -0.65 -19.50
N PHE A 104 0.41 0.05 -18.61
CA PHE A 104 0.63 -0.02 -17.17
C PHE A 104 0.35 -1.43 -16.62
N SER A 105 -0.73 -2.07 -17.05
CA SER A 105 -1.07 -3.44 -16.67
C SER A 105 0.08 -4.38 -17.03
N ARG A 106 0.59 -4.32 -18.26
CA ARG A 106 1.68 -5.17 -18.73
C ARG A 106 2.97 -4.94 -17.94
N PHE A 107 3.31 -3.67 -17.67
CA PHE A 107 4.46 -3.33 -16.81
C PHE A 107 4.32 -3.91 -15.40
N ALA A 108 3.15 -3.75 -14.77
CA ALA A 108 2.93 -4.23 -13.40
C ALA A 108 3.03 -5.76 -13.29
N HIS A 109 2.49 -6.49 -14.28
CA HIS A 109 2.57 -7.95 -14.34
C HIS A 109 3.98 -8.49 -14.59
N ALA A 110 4.90 -7.69 -15.16
CA ALA A 110 6.28 -8.09 -15.41
C ALA A 110 7.05 -8.46 -14.11
N PHE A 111 6.58 -8.00 -12.95
CA PHE A 111 7.16 -8.35 -11.66
C PHE A 111 6.83 -9.79 -11.22
N GLY A 112 5.92 -10.49 -11.90
CA GLY A 112 5.60 -11.89 -11.63
C GLY A 112 4.87 -12.14 -10.31
N TYR A 113 4.28 -11.10 -9.70
CA TYR A 113 3.46 -11.23 -8.50
C TYR A 113 2.04 -11.74 -8.85
N LYS A 114 1.34 -12.32 -7.86
CA LYS A 114 -0.05 -12.77 -8.03
C LYS A 114 -0.98 -11.55 -7.89
N PRO A 115 -1.91 -11.29 -8.81
CA PRO A 115 -2.92 -10.23 -8.62
C PRO A 115 -3.69 -10.41 -7.31
N HIS A 116 -3.80 -9.34 -6.52
CA HIS A 116 -4.48 -9.37 -5.23
C HIS A 116 -6.00 -9.43 -5.41
N GLU A 117 -6.65 -10.40 -4.76
CA GLU A 117 -8.11 -10.44 -4.72
C GLU A 117 -8.66 -9.50 -3.65
N ILE A 118 -9.25 -8.39 -4.07
CA ILE A 118 -9.93 -7.47 -3.13
C ILE A 118 -11.24 -8.11 -2.66
N ILE A 119 -11.28 -8.48 -1.39
CA ILE A 119 -12.48 -8.89 -0.65
C ILE A 119 -12.66 -7.91 0.51
N GLY A 120 -13.89 -7.56 0.88
CA GLY A 120 -14.16 -6.73 2.06
C GLY A 120 -13.83 -5.24 1.94
N ILE A 121 -13.24 -4.73 0.85
CA ILE A 121 -12.99 -3.27 0.66
C ILE A 121 -13.33 -2.79 -0.76
N VAL A 122 -14.28 -3.44 -1.43
CA VAL A 122 -14.53 -3.19 -2.86
C VAL A 122 -15.28 -1.88 -3.06
N VAL A 123 -14.58 -0.84 -3.49
CA VAL A 123 -15.19 0.23 -4.27
C VAL A 123 -15.41 -0.30 -5.68
N ASP A 124 -16.63 -0.19 -6.19
CA ASP A 124 -17.01 -0.61 -7.54
C ASP A 124 -16.32 0.30 -8.56
N ARG A 125 -15.09 -0.07 -8.90
CA ARG A 125 -14.24 0.67 -9.84
C ARG A 125 -14.26 -0.04 -11.18
N PRO A 126 -14.35 0.71 -12.29
CA PRO A 126 -14.22 0.10 -13.61
C PRO A 126 -12.84 -0.53 -13.72
N VAL A 127 -12.80 -1.78 -14.18
CA VAL A 127 -11.56 -2.43 -14.61
C VAL A 127 -11.19 -1.80 -15.95
N LEU A 128 -10.10 -1.04 -15.98
CA LEU A 128 -9.66 -0.31 -17.17
C LEU A 128 -8.75 -1.16 -18.06
N ALA A 129 -8.03 -2.10 -17.45
CA ALA A 129 -7.21 -3.14 -18.05
C ALA A 129 -7.04 -4.28 -17.03
N PRO A 130 -6.48 -5.45 -17.38
CA PRO A 130 -6.27 -6.53 -16.42
C PRO A 130 -5.56 -6.06 -15.15
N ASN A 131 -6.15 -6.30 -13.98
CA ASN A 131 -5.66 -5.84 -12.67
C ASN A 131 -5.40 -4.32 -12.55
N VAL A 132 -6.07 -3.47 -13.33
CA VAL A 132 -5.91 -2.00 -13.27
C VAL A 132 -7.26 -1.33 -13.05
N ALA A 133 -7.31 -0.46 -12.05
CA ALA A 133 -8.46 0.39 -11.74
C ALA A 133 -8.00 1.81 -11.38
N PRO A 134 -8.88 2.82 -11.41
CA PRO A 134 -8.57 4.14 -10.84
C PRO A 134 -8.13 4.02 -9.37
N ALA A 135 -7.25 4.91 -8.91
CA ALA A 135 -6.98 5.09 -7.48
C ALA A 135 -8.16 5.78 -6.77
N ASN A 136 -8.04 6.09 -5.47
CA ASN A 136 -9.12 6.69 -4.68
C ASN A 136 -9.66 8.01 -5.30
N GLU A 137 -10.96 8.05 -5.57
CA GLU A 137 -11.70 9.14 -6.21
C GLU A 137 -12.26 10.17 -5.22
N ALA A 138 -11.85 10.15 -3.95
CA ALA A 138 -12.25 11.18 -2.98
C ALA A 138 -11.97 12.60 -3.55
N PRO A 139 -12.80 13.61 -3.21
CA PRO A 139 -12.69 14.97 -3.76
C PRO A 139 -11.27 15.55 -3.62
N LYS A 140 -10.88 16.39 -4.59
CA LYS A 140 -9.54 16.98 -4.68
C LYS A 140 -9.11 17.80 -3.47
N GLU A 141 -10.06 18.38 -2.73
CA GLU A 141 -9.79 19.14 -1.50
C GLU A 141 -9.51 18.23 -0.29
N VAL A 142 -9.92 16.96 -0.36
CA VAL A 142 -9.78 16.03 0.76
C VAL A 142 -8.39 15.45 0.77
N GLN A 143 -7.67 15.62 1.87
CA GLN A 143 -6.40 14.91 2.11
C GLN A 143 -6.67 13.45 2.45
N ILE A 144 -5.94 12.53 1.81
CA ILE A 144 -5.84 11.13 2.23
C ILE A 144 -4.54 10.99 3.01
N TYR A 145 -4.66 10.86 4.32
CA TYR A 145 -3.50 10.79 5.19
C TYR A 145 -2.70 9.49 5.01
N ASN A 146 -1.40 9.52 5.35
CA ASN A 146 -0.51 8.37 5.22
C ASN A 146 -1.06 7.11 5.93
N HIS A 147 -1.06 5.99 5.21
CA HIS A 147 -1.50 4.68 5.68
C HIS A 147 -0.82 3.57 4.86
N ASN A 148 -0.78 2.36 5.42
CA ASN A 148 -0.63 1.16 4.59
C ASN A 148 -1.95 0.90 3.86
N GLU A 149 -1.95 0.17 2.74
CA GLU A 149 -3.19 -0.24 2.06
C GLU A 149 -3.86 -1.35 2.86
N SER A 150 -5.18 -1.25 3.06
CA SER A 150 -6.01 -2.25 3.75
C SER A 150 -5.57 -2.67 5.18
N PRO A 151 -5.13 -1.77 6.08
CA PRO A 151 -4.69 -2.11 7.45
C PRO A 151 -5.83 -2.54 8.37
N GLN A 152 -7.07 -2.27 7.98
CA GLN A 152 -8.27 -2.56 8.78
C GLN A 152 -8.86 -3.94 8.53
N VAL A 153 -8.20 -4.76 7.71
CA VAL A 153 -8.71 -6.06 7.30
C VAL A 153 -7.63 -7.16 7.31
N PRO A 154 -8.04 -8.44 7.26
CA PRO A 154 -7.10 -9.55 7.42
C PRO A 154 -6.16 -9.78 6.24
N HIS A 155 -6.61 -9.50 5.01
CA HIS A 155 -5.84 -9.67 3.79
C HIS A 155 -5.61 -8.32 3.14
N ALA A 156 -4.34 -7.96 2.98
CA ALA A 156 -3.90 -6.71 2.38
C ALA A 156 -2.86 -7.05 1.32
N PRO A 157 -2.80 -6.28 0.21
CA PRO A 157 -1.79 -6.52 -0.81
C PRO A 157 -0.39 -6.28 -0.23
N GLU A 158 0.60 -7.08 -0.62
CA GLU A 158 1.99 -6.82 -0.28
C GLU A 158 2.62 -5.76 -1.20
N TYR A 159 2.16 -5.65 -2.45
CA TYR A 159 2.68 -4.68 -3.41
C TYR A 159 1.58 -3.82 -4.05
N ILE A 160 1.86 -2.52 -4.16
CA ILE A 160 0.95 -1.53 -4.74
C ILE A 160 1.70 -0.82 -5.86
N PHE A 161 1.06 -0.70 -7.01
CA PHE A 161 1.57 0.05 -8.15
C PHE A 161 0.66 1.25 -8.36
N PHE A 162 1.24 2.44 -8.51
CA PHE A 162 0.54 3.64 -8.94
C PHE A 162 1.16 4.17 -10.22
N TYR A 163 0.35 4.37 -11.25
CA TYR A 163 0.73 5.01 -12.51
C TYR A 163 0.08 6.38 -12.61
N ASN A 164 0.90 7.42 -12.78
CA ASN A 164 0.38 8.76 -13.01
C ASN A 164 0.12 8.97 -14.50
N GLN A 165 -1.15 8.87 -14.88
CA GLN A 165 -1.60 9.16 -16.24
C GLN A 165 -1.69 10.67 -16.50
N HIS A 166 -2.07 11.45 -15.48
CA HIS A 166 -2.05 12.92 -15.53
C HIS A 166 -1.59 13.49 -14.19
N ALA A 167 -0.60 14.39 -14.24
CA ALA A 167 -0.04 15.07 -13.07
C ALA A 167 -0.65 16.48 -12.94
N PRO A 168 -1.20 16.84 -11.76
CA PRO A 168 -1.73 18.18 -11.56
C PRO A 168 -0.58 19.21 -11.51
N ALA A 169 -0.88 20.44 -11.93
CA ALA A 169 0.12 21.51 -11.95
C ALA A 169 0.61 21.90 -10.55
N LYS A 170 -0.24 21.80 -9.52
CA LYS A 170 0.07 22.13 -8.12
C LYS A 170 -0.66 21.19 -7.15
N GLY A 171 0.04 20.80 -6.09
CA GLY A 171 -0.47 19.86 -5.11
C GLY A 171 -0.55 18.44 -5.68
N GLY A 172 -1.38 17.60 -5.07
CA GLY A 172 -1.66 16.25 -5.56
C GLY A 172 -0.49 15.27 -5.39
N GLU A 173 0.53 15.66 -4.63
CA GLU A 173 1.63 14.79 -4.25
C GLU A 173 1.11 13.50 -3.61
N THR A 174 1.89 12.44 -3.75
CA THR A 174 1.71 11.22 -2.97
C THR A 174 2.72 11.26 -1.84
N PRO A 175 2.30 11.58 -0.59
CA PRO A 175 3.11 11.35 0.59
C PRO A 175 3.63 9.91 0.64
N ILE A 176 4.90 9.73 1.01
CA ILE A 176 5.52 8.41 1.20
C ILE A 176 6.27 8.43 2.54
N SER A 177 6.08 7.41 3.37
CA SER A 177 6.79 7.27 4.65
C SER A 177 7.19 5.82 4.93
N SER A 178 8.28 5.61 5.69
CA SER A 178 8.73 4.28 6.07
C SER A 178 8.05 3.78 7.35
N SER A 179 7.36 2.64 7.27
CA SER A 179 6.79 1.93 8.43
C SER A 179 7.86 1.34 9.36
N LEU A 180 9.07 1.08 8.86
CA LEU A 180 10.24 0.69 9.67
C LEU A 180 10.73 1.85 10.55
N GLU A 181 10.86 3.05 9.95
CA GLU A 181 11.23 4.25 10.69
C GLU A 181 10.12 4.65 11.68
N LEU A 182 8.85 4.53 11.27
CA LEU A 182 7.68 4.79 12.12
C LEU A 182 7.70 3.88 13.36
N PHE A 183 7.92 2.56 13.19
CA PHE A 183 8.05 1.63 14.31
C PHE A 183 9.20 2.04 15.23
N ARG A 184 10.42 2.25 14.69
CA ARG A 184 11.60 2.59 15.50
C ARG A 184 11.37 3.86 16.31
N ARG A 185 10.78 4.89 15.70
CA ARG A 185 10.48 6.15 16.38
C ARG A 185 9.38 5.99 17.42
N ALA A 186 8.30 5.28 17.11
CA ALA A 186 7.24 4.99 18.07
C ALA A 186 7.79 4.22 19.28
N GLN A 187 8.64 3.21 19.08
CA GLN A 187 9.27 2.46 20.15
C GLN A 187 10.15 3.34 21.05
N ALA A 188 10.81 4.35 20.49
CA ALA A 188 11.67 5.25 21.25
C ALA A 188 10.89 6.37 21.97
N GLU A 189 9.82 6.88 21.35
CA GLU A 189 9.12 8.08 21.82
C GLU A 189 7.83 7.78 22.60
N ILE A 190 7.18 6.65 22.32
CA ILE A 190 5.96 6.14 22.97
C ILE A 190 6.05 4.62 23.19
N PRO A 191 7.09 4.10 23.87
CA PRO A 191 7.33 2.66 24.03
C PRO A 191 6.12 1.89 24.59
N GLU A 192 5.41 2.49 25.54
CA GLU A 192 4.24 1.89 26.18
C GLU A 192 3.11 1.61 25.17
N PHE A 193 2.98 2.44 24.13
CA PHE A 193 2.00 2.21 23.08
C PHE A 193 2.40 1.00 22.22
N VAL A 194 3.69 0.87 21.90
CA VAL A 194 4.19 -0.26 21.13
C VAL A 194 4.06 -1.57 21.90
N ASP A 195 4.34 -1.55 23.21
CA ASP A 195 4.14 -2.70 24.08
C ASP A 195 2.66 -3.13 24.14
N GLU A 196 1.72 -2.18 24.28
CA GLU A 196 0.29 -2.48 24.24
C GLU A 196 -0.14 -3.06 22.88
N LEU A 197 0.37 -2.52 21.76
CA LEU A 197 0.09 -3.07 20.43
C LEU A 197 0.65 -4.48 20.26
N ALA A 198 1.83 -4.76 20.81
CA ALA A 198 2.47 -6.08 20.75
C ALA A 198 1.72 -7.12 21.58
N GLU A 199 1.22 -6.72 22.76
CA GLU A 199 0.48 -7.61 23.66
C GLU A 199 -0.96 -7.85 23.16
N LYS A 200 -1.65 -6.78 22.76
CA LYS A 200 -3.10 -6.81 22.52
C LYS A 200 -3.44 -6.98 21.05
N GLY A 201 -2.66 -6.39 20.15
CA GLY A 201 -3.03 -6.17 18.75
C GLY A 201 -4.09 -5.08 18.63
N VAL A 202 -4.76 -5.03 17.48
CA VAL A 202 -5.89 -4.12 17.25
C VAL A 202 -7.15 -4.90 16.90
N LEU A 203 -8.29 -4.44 17.43
CA LEU A 203 -9.61 -4.88 17.06
C LEU A 203 -10.20 -3.88 16.06
N SER A 204 -10.31 -4.30 14.80
CA SER A 204 -10.91 -3.53 13.71
C SER A 204 -12.36 -3.93 13.53
N ARG A 205 -13.29 -3.03 13.86
CA ARG A 205 -14.73 -3.22 13.67
C ARG A 205 -15.18 -2.45 12.44
N VAL A 206 -15.63 -3.15 11.41
CA VAL A 206 -16.02 -2.58 10.11
C VAL A 206 -17.51 -2.83 9.84
N VAL A 207 -18.25 -1.76 9.54
CA VAL A 207 -19.68 -1.82 9.22
C VAL A 207 -19.86 -1.85 7.70
N TYR A 208 -20.62 -2.83 7.22
CA TYR A 208 -21.01 -2.94 5.80
C TYR A 208 -22.52 -2.90 5.70
N ASN A 209 -23.05 -1.81 5.14
CA ASN A 209 -24.49 -1.64 4.96
C ASN A 209 -24.98 -2.18 3.62
N PHE A 210 -26.26 -2.50 3.53
CA PHE A 210 -26.91 -2.85 2.26
C PHE A 210 -26.81 -1.70 1.25
N ASP A 211 -27.00 -0.47 1.71
CA ASP A 211 -26.88 0.75 0.92
C ASP A 211 -25.56 1.49 1.18
N LYS A 212 -25.15 2.34 0.23
CA LYS A 212 -23.93 3.14 0.35
C LYS A 212 -24.03 4.11 1.52
N GLN A 213 -23.01 4.12 2.38
CA GLN A 213 -22.96 4.98 3.59
C GLN A 213 -22.49 6.42 3.30
N TYR A 214 -21.70 6.61 2.24
CA TYR A 214 -21.16 7.90 1.81
C TYR A 214 -20.70 7.81 0.35
N GLU A 215 -20.39 8.95 -0.28
CA GLU A 215 -19.89 9.00 -1.66
C GLU A 215 -18.53 8.29 -1.80
N GLY A 216 -18.43 7.34 -2.74
CA GLY A 216 -17.27 6.46 -2.86
C GLY A 216 -17.19 5.37 -1.78
N GLY A 217 -18.23 5.16 -0.97
CA GLY A 217 -18.36 4.01 -0.08
C GLY A 217 -18.90 2.76 -0.77
N SER A 218 -18.60 1.59 -0.20
CA SER A 218 -19.00 0.27 -0.70
C SER A 218 -20.28 -0.22 -0.02
N THR A 219 -21.10 -0.98 -0.76
CA THR A 219 -22.19 -1.77 -0.16
C THR A 219 -21.69 -3.13 0.31
N LEU A 220 -22.45 -3.80 1.17
CA LEU A 220 -22.23 -5.18 1.56
C LEU A 220 -22.15 -6.11 0.35
N ARG A 221 -23.03 -5.92 -0.65
CA ARG A 221 -22.99 -6.70 -1.88
C ARG A 221 -21.69 -6.48 -2.66
N GLN A 222 -21.17 -5.26 -2.72
CA GLN A 222 -19.89 -5.00 -3.36
C GLN A 222 -18.73 -5.64 -2.60
N ALA A 223 -18.76 -5.58 -1.25
CA ALA A 223 -17.70 -6.09 -0.39
C ALA A 223 -17.59 -7.63 -0.37
N PHE A 224 -18.72 -8.35 -0.28
CA PHE A 224 -18.77 -9.81 -0.07
C PHE A 224 -19.77 -10.55 -0.97
N GLY A 225 -20.50 -9.84 -1.84
CA GLY A 225 -21.62 -10.39 -2.61
C GLY A 225 -21.32 -10.69 -4.07
N LYS A 226 -20.05 -10.84 -4.47
CA LYS A 226 -19.66 -11.10 -5.87
C LYS A 226 -20.31 -12.37 -6.46
N GLU A 227 -20.60 -13.36 -5.62
CA GLU A 227 -21.21 -14.64 -6.02
C GLU A 227 -22.76 -14.63 -5.99
N ILE A 228 -23.37 -13.51 -5.57
CA ILE A 228 -24.83 -13.38 -5.51
C ILE A 228 -25.40 -13.25 -6.93
N GLN A 229 -26.33 -14.14 -7.26
CA GLN A 229 -27.01 -14.20 -8.55
C GLN A 229 -28.44 -13.66 -8.44
N ASP A 230 -28.96 -13.21 -9.59
CA ASP A 230 -30.35 -12.80 -9.69
C ASP A 230 -31.27 -14.01 -9.42
N GLY A 231 -32.21 -13.84 -8.49
CA GLY A 231 -33.10 -14.91 -8.05
C GLY A 231 -32.66 -15.65 -6.78
N ASP A 232 -31.45 -15.41 -6.26
CA ASP A 232 -31.08 -15.91 -4.93
C ASP A 232 -32.06 -15.35 -3.87
N ASP A 233 -32.58 -16.22 -3.03
CA ASP A 233 -33.34 -15.83 -1.83
C ASP A 233 -32.42 -15.22 -0.76
N GLU A 234 -33.03 -14.62 0.27
CA GLU A 234 -32.27 -13.94 1.34
C GLU A 234 -31.30 -14.87 2.07
N GLU A 235 -31.72 -16.11 2.34
CA GLU A 235 -30.89 -17.12 3.01
C GLU A 235 -29.66 -17.50 2.17
N THR A 236 -29.86 -17.71 0.87
CA THR A 236 -28.77 -18.02 -0.07
C THR A 236 -27.79 -16.86 -0.19
N ARG A 237 -28.28 -15.62 -0.24
CA ARG A 237 -27.43 -14.42 -0.26
C ARG A 237 -26.58 -14.31 1.00
N ARG A 238 -27.18 -14.53 2.18
CA ARG A 238 -26.45 -14.52 3.46
C ARG A 238 -25.37 -15.60 3.48
N ARG A 239 -25.70 -16.83 3.10
CA ARG A 239 -24.73 -17.95 3.06
C ARG A 239 -23.56 -17.66 2.11
N LYS A 240 -23.80 -17.07 0.94
CA LYS A 240 -22.73 -16.66 0.00
C LYS A 240 -21.83 -15.57 0.60
N ILE A 241 -22.42 -14.56 1.25
CA ILE A 241 -21.66 -13.52 1.97
C ILE A 241 -20.80 -14.13 3.08
N GLU A 242 -21.38 -15.00 3.90
CA GLU A 242 -20.66 -15.66 5.00
C GLU A 242 -19.53 -16.57 4.51
N ALA A 243 -19.72 -17.26 3.38
CA ALA A 243 -18.66 -18.04 2.74
C ALA A 243 -17.49 -17.15 2.28
N GLN A 244 -17.78 -15.98 1.73
CA GLN A 244 -16.75 -14.99 1.35
C GLN A 244 -16.04 -14.42 2.59
N ILE A 245 -16.78 -14.11 3.66
CA ILE A 245 -16.19 -13.67 4.93
C ILE A 245 -15.30 -14.77 5.53
N ALA A 246 -15.67 -16.04 5.41
CA ALA A 246 -14.87 -17.15 5.90
C ALA A 246 -13.56 -17.34 5.10
N ARG A 247 -13.60 -17.20 3.76
CA ARG A 247 -12.39 -17.21 2.90
C ARG A 247 -11.43 -16.07 3.21
N TYR A 248 -12.00 -14.90 3.51
CA TYR A 248 -11.30 -13.66 3.85
C TYR A 248 -10.93 -13.53 5.33
N GLY A 249 -11.48 -14.38 6.18
CA GLY A 249 -11.35 -14.31 7.62
C GLY A 249 -10.06 -14.96 8.11
N ARG A 250 -9.67 -14.65 9.34
CA ARG A 250 -8.55 -15.31 10.03
C ARG A 250 -9.04 -16.29 11.09
N GLY A 251 -9.95 -17.17 10.70
CA GLY A 251 -10.56 -18.15 11.60
C GLY A 251 -11.15 -17.48 12.84
N GLY A 252 -10.75 -17.93 14.04
CA GLY A 252 -11.20 -17.40 15.33
C GLY A 252 -10.89 -15.92 15.60
N HIS A 253 -10.12 -15.25 14.73
CA HIS A 253 -9.82 -13.82 14.82
C HIS A 253 -10.71 -12.94 13.93
N THR A 254 -11.67 -13.53 13.22
CA THR A 254 -12.71 -12.80 12.50
C THR A 254 -14.07 -13.28 12.98
N THR A 255 -14.91 -12.36 13.46
CA THR A 255 -16.31 -12.61 13.78
C THR A 255 -17.20 -11.63 13.02
N TRP A 256 -18.49 -11.95 12.90
CA TRP A 256 -19.46 -11.06 12.29
C TRP A 256 -20.83 -11.17 12.94
N GLU A 257 -21.60 -10.08 12.86
CA GLU A 257 -22.96 -9.99 13.36
C GLU A 257 -23.84 -9.30 12.31
N TRP A 258 -24.96 -9.93 11.97
CA TRP A 258 -25.99 -9.30 11.13
C TRP A 258 -26.76 -8.26 11.92
N THR A 259 -27.03 -7.13 11.27
CA THR A 259 -27.80 -6.02 11.82
C THR A 259 -28.97 -5.72 10.88
N GLU A 260 -29.88 -4.85 11.30
CA GLU A 260 -31.01 -4.42 10.46
C GLU A 260 -30.55 -3.77 9.14
N THR A 261 -29.39 -3.11 9.13
CA THR A 261 -28.89 -2.35 7.98
C THR A 261 -27.78 -3.02 7.20
N GLY A 262 -27.33 -4.22 7.62
CA GLY A 262 -26.22 -4.93 6.98
C GLY A 262 -25.50 -5.86 7.93
N ILE A 263 -24.18 -5.82 7.95
CA ILE A 263 -23.33 -6.69 8.78
C ILE A 263 -22.17 -5.91 9.40
N VAL A 264 -21.77 -6.30 10.60
CA VAL A 264 -20.58 -5.78 11.25
C VAL A 264 -19.56 -6.89 11.40
N LEU A 265 -18.37 -6.70 10.82
CA LEU A 265 -17.24 -7.60 10.98
C LEU A 265 -16.30 -7.06 12.05
N THR A 266 -15.74 -7.97 12.84
CA THR A 266 -14.73 -7.66 13.84
C THR A 266 -13.49 -8.52 13.58
N HIS A 267 -12.36 -7.86 13.33
CA HIS A 267 -11.08 -8.51 13.05
C HIS A 267 -10.07 -8.20 14.14
N ARG A 268 -9.40 -9.21 14.70
CA ARG A 268 -8.20 -9.02 15.52
C ARG A 268 -6.96 -9.09 14.61
N LEU A 269 -6.23 -7.98 14.51
CA LEU A 269 -5.20 -7.76 13.51
C LEU A 269 -3.84 -7.41 14.14
N PRO A 270 -2.73 -7.91 13.56
CA PRO A 270 -1.39 -7.46 13.92
C PRO A 270 -1.05 -6.13 13.24
N VAL A 271 -0.94 -5.10 14.07
CA VAL A 271 -0.45 -3.77 13.65
C VAL A 271 1.06 -3.77 13.54
N ILE A 272 1.75 -4.50 14.42
CA ILE A 272 3.18 -4.74 14.29
C ILE A 272 3.36 -6.02 13.49
N ARG A 273 4.04 -5.90 12.36
CA ARG A 273 4.42 -7.02 11.49
C ARG A 273 5.93 -7.05 11.35
N THR A 274 6.49 -8.14 10.86
CA THR A 274 7.92 -8.18 10.53
C THR A 274 8.14 -8.26 9.03
N GLN A 275 9.11 -7.48 8.54
CA GLN A 275 9.54 -7.53 7.16
C GLN A 275 10.09 -8.93 6.82
N PRO A 276 9.63 -9.55 5.72
CA PRO A 276 10.19 -10.81 5.23
C PRO A 276 11.70 -10.73 4.99
N GLY A 277 12.44 -11.76 5.42
CA GLY A 277 13.89 -11.89 5.20
C GLY A 277 14.78 -11.13 6.19
N THR A 278 14.31 -10.04 6.81
CA THR A 278 15.08 -9.29 7.83
C THR A 278 14.52 -9.41 9.23
N ASN A 279 13.24 -9.79 9.36
CA ASN A 279 12.47 -9.80 10.60
C ASN A 279 12.42 -8.44 11.32
N LEU A 280 12.71 -7.34 10.62
CA LEU A 280 12.62 -6.01 11.20
C LEU A 280 11.14 -5.65 11.45
N PRO A 281 10.79 -5.14 12.64
CA PRO A 281 9.41 -4.78 12.97
C PRO A 281 8.96 -3.50 12.26
N THR A 282 7.73 -3.53 11.76
CA THR A 282 7.08 -2.44 11.02
C THR A 282 5.73 -2.12 11.66
N LEU A 283 5.30 -0.86 11.57
CA LEU A 283 3.91 -0.49 11.86
C LEU A 283 3.10 -0.52 10.57
N PHE A 284 2.31 -1.59 10.39
CA PHE A 284 1.32 -1.74 9.33
C PHE A 284 -0.03 -1.21 9.83
N THR A 285 -0.32 0.06 9.53
CA THR A 285 -1.38 0.78 10.24
C THR A 285 -2.04 1.89 9.42
N GLY A 286 -3.29 2.19 9.79
CA GLY A 286 -4.01 3.41 9.42
C GLY A 286 -4.35 4.30 10.62
N LEU A 287 -3.81 4.01 11.82
CA LEU A 287 -4.19 4.67 13.08
C LEU A 287 -4.05 6.19 13.05
N ALA A 288 -2.94 6.71 12.50
CA ALA A 288 -2.76 8.15 12.34
C ALA A 288 -3.78 8.77 11.36
N ALA A 289 -4.15 8.04 10.30
CA ALA A 289 -5.17 8.47 9.35
C ALA A 289 -6.57 8.50 9.99
N TYR A 290 -6.91 7.51 10.81
CA TYR A 290 -8.17 7.51 11.57
C TYR A 290 -8.26 8.68 12.54
N TYR A 291 -7.17 9.00 13.24
CA TYR A 291 -7.09 10.16 14.11
C TYR A 291 -7.34 11.48 13.36
N LYS A 292 -6.69 11.68 12.21
CA LYS A 292 -6.89 12.89 11.38
C LYS A 292 -8.33 12.97 10.84
N ARG A 293 -8.94 11.83 10.46
CA ARG A 293 -10.36 11.77 10.05
C ARG A 293 -11.32 12.14 11.17
N LEU A 294 -11.06 11.69 12.39
CA LEU A 294 -11.86 12.04 13.56
C LEU A 294 -11.81 13.56 13.83
N GLN A 295 -10.63 14.16 13.76
CA GLN A 295 -10.48 15.61 13.89
C GLN A 295 -11.18 16.41 12.78
N ALA A 296 -11.15 15.90 11.55
CA ALA A 296 -11.82 16.52 10.41
C ALA A 296 -13.36 16.32 10.42
N ASN A 297 -13.92 15.63 11.42
CA ASN A 297 -15.33 15.24 11.50
C ASN A 297 -15.83 14.52 10.23
N ASP A 298 -14.95 13.70 9.64
CA ASP A 298 -15.20 13.01 8.38
C ASP A 298 -16.30 11.95 8.54
N GLN A 299 -17.25 11.87 7.58
CA GLN A 299 -18.35 10.90 7.62
C GLN A 299 -17.85 9.44 7.66
N ARG A 300 -16.64 9.17 7.14
CA ARG A 300 -16.00 7.86 7.15
C ARG A 300 -15.65 7.35 8.55
N LYS A 301 -15.72 8.19 9.58
CA LYS A 301 -15.43 7.83 10.99
C LYS A 301 -16.38 6.77 11.57
N ASN A 302 -17.58 6.62 11.00
CA ASN A 302 -18.58 5.66 11.47
C ASN A 302 -18.48 4.28 10.81
N VAL A 303 -17.57 4.13 9.83
CA VAL A 303 -17.44 2.91 9.02
C VAL A 303 -16.47 1.92 9.65
N THR A 304 -15.38 2.45 10.23
CA THR A 304 -14.32 1.64 10.83
C THR A 304 -13.94 2.20 12.18
N HIS A 305 -13.96 1.34 13.19
CA HIS A 305 -13.49 1.65 14.54
C HIS A 305 -12.28 0.79 14.86
N GLN A 306 -11.21 1.43 15.34
CA GLN A 306 -10.00 0.75 15.79
C GLN A 306 -9.88 0.85 17.31
N LEU A 307 -9.83 -0.30 17.96
CA LEU A 307 -9.65 -0.46 19.40
C LEU A 307 -8.40 -1.32 19.63
N TYR A 308 -7.91 -1.41 20.86
CA TYR A 308 -6.98 -2.49 21.19
C TYR A 308 -7.66 -3.84 20.99
N GLY A 309 -6.87 -4.90 20.81
CA GLY A 309 -7.39 -6.26 20.56
C GLY A 309 -8.26 -6.83 21.69
N ASP A 310 -8.20 -6.24 22.89
CA ASP A 310 -9.07 -6.55 24.03
C ASP A 310 -10.40 -5.75 24.05
N GLY A 311 -10.62 -4.89 23.05
CA GLY A 311 -11.80 -4.04 22.91
C GLY A 311 -11.70 -2.69 23.64
N THR A 312 -10.61 -2.40 24.36
CA THR A 312 -10.43 -1.11 25.02
C THR A 312 -10.06 0.00 24.02
N PRO A 313 -10.48 1.26 24.25
CA PRO A 313 -10.11 2.37 23.37
C PRO A 313 -8.60 2.62 23.35
N ILE A 314 -8.05 2.90 22.16
CA ILE A 314 -6.67 3.36 22.04
C ILE A 314 -6.59 4.83 22.49
N PRO A 315 -5.75 5.19 23.47
CA PRO A 315 -5.63 6.57 23.94
C PRO A 315 -5.28 7.55 22.82
N GLU A 316 -6.03 8.64 22.72
CA GLU A 316 -5.86 9.66 21.68
C GLU A 316 -4.44 10.26 21.66
N LYS A 317 -3.80 10.39 22.83
CA LYS A 317 -2.41 10.87 22.94
C LYS A 317 -1.42 10.08 22.08
N TYR A 318 -1.60 8.75 21.96
CA TYR A 318 -0.73 7.91 21.15
C TYR A 318 -1.01 8.09 19.66
N LEU A 319 -2.28 8.19 19.29
CA LEU A 319 -2.67 8.42 17.90
C LEU A 319 -2.18 9.79 17.40
N ALA A 320 -2.28 10.82 18.25
CA ALA A 320 -1.76 12.15 17.99
C ALA A 320 -0.24 12.17 17.81
N HIS A 321 0.49 11.48 18.69
CA HIS A 321 1.94 11.39 18.62
C HIS A 321 2.40 10.57 17.41
N LEU A 322 1.69 9.49 17.09
CA LEU A 322 1.95 8.70 15.87
C LEU A 322 1.77 9.56 14.61
N ALA A 323 0.69 10.36 14.54
CA ALA A 323 0.48 11.28 13.43
C ALA A 323 1.58 12.34 13.34
N LYS A 324 2.08 12.86 14.48
CA LYS A 324 3.23 13.76 14.51
C LYS A 324 4.48 13.10 13.90
N ILE A 325 4.80 11.87 14.32
CA ILE A 325 5.94 11.13 13.75
C ILE A 325 5.74 10.96 12.24
N THR A 326 4.55 10.55 11.79
CA THR A 326 4.22 10.39 10.36
C THR A 326 4.41 11.70 9.57
N ASP A 327 3.94 12.83 10.10
CA ASP A 327 4.11 14.15 9.47
C ASP A 327 5.59 14.54 9.31
N GLU A 328 6.46 14.13 10.24
CA GLU A 328 7.89 14.43 10.22
C GLU A 328 8.73 13.50 9.34
N ILE A 329 8.29 12.24 9.13
CA ILE A 329 9.04 11.25 8.36
C ILE A 329 8.64 11.19 6.89
N ARG A 330 7.45 11.70 6.53
CA ARG A 330 6.95 11.62 5.16
C ARG A 330 7.69 12.54 4.19
N VAL A 331 7.83 12.10 2.96
CA VAL A 331 8.25 12.91 1.82
C VAL A 331 7.07 13.10 0.86
N LEU A 332 6.89 14.31 0.33
CA LEU A 332 5.75 14.66 -0.51
C LEU A 332 6.12 14.48 -1.98
N HIS A 333 6.02 13.24 -2.47
CA HIS A 333 6.45 12.93 -3.83
C HIS A 333 5.55 13.60 -4.87
N ARG A 334 6.11 14.59 -5.58
CA ARG A 334 5.48 15.24 -6.72
C ARG A 334 5.64 14.42 -8.00
N TRP A 335 4.50 14.05 -8.58
CA TRP A 335 4.40 13.29 -9.82
C TRP A 335 4.95 14.04 -11.04
N GLN A 336 5.49 13.29 -11.98
CA GLN A 336 5.52 13.63 -13.41
C GLN A 336 4.59 12.68 -14.17
N GLU A 337 3.98 13.17 -15.24
CA GLU A 337 3.18 12.34 -16.12
C GLU A 337 4.03 11.19 -16.67
N GLY A 338 3.49 9.96 -16.63
CA GLY A 338 4.21 8.75 -17.03
C GLY A 338 4.92 8.02 -15.89
N ASP A 339 5.09 8.63 -14.73
CA ASP A 339 5.73 8.00 -13.57
C ASP A 339 4.96 6.77 -13.08
N VAL A 340 5.71 5.74 -12.67
CA VAL A 340 5.17 4.59 -11.94
C VAL A 340 5.84 4.48 -10.58
N LEU A 341 5.07 4.56 -9.49
CA LEU A 341 5.52 4.21 -8.15
C LEU A 341 5.13 2.77 -7.82
N VAL A 342 6.06 2.03 -7.21
CA VAL A 342 5.84 0.67 -6.71
C VAL A 342 6.17 0.65 -5.24
N PHE A 343 5.25 0.19 -4.40
CA PHE A 343 5.39 0.17 -2.94
C PHE A 343 5.49 -1.27 -2.44
N ASP A 344 6.38 -1.50 -1.48
CA ASP A 344 6.26 -2.58 -0.51
C ASP A 344 5.32 -2.10 0.60
N ASN A 345 4.09 -2.58 0.59
CA ASN A 345 3.06 -2.16 1.52
C ASN A 345 3.39 -2.56 2.97
N ILE A 346 4.33 -3.48 3.21
CA ILE A 346 4.73 -3.90 4.55
C ILE A 346 5.58 -2.83 5.22
N ILE A 347 6.43 -2.14 4.44
CA ILE A 347 7.42 -1.21 4.97
C ILE A 347 7.24 0.24 4.53
N ALA A 348 6.33 0.51 3.59
CA ALA A 348 6.01 1.86 3.13
C ALA A 348 4.52 2.17 3.29
N GLN A 349 4.25 3.42 3.69
CA GLN A 349 2.93 4.01 3.71
C GLN A 349 2.83 5.06 2.61
N HIS A 350 1.60 5.29 2.14
CA HIS A 350 1.31 6.29 1.13
C HIS A 350 0.09 7.14 1.52
N GLY A 351 -0.05 8.28 0.86
CA GLY A 351 -1.21 9.17 1.02
C GLY A 351 -1.54 9.93 -0.27
N ARG A 352 -2.36 10.97 -0.14
CA ARG A 352 -2.68 11.93 -1.21
C ARG A 352 -2.87 13.32 -0.63
N GLU A 353 -2.06 14.26 -1.07
CA GLU A 353 -2.29 15.68 -0.77
C GLU A 353 -3.41 16.25 -1.65
N PRO A 354 -4.10 17.32 -1.21
CA PRO A 354 -5.03 18.07 -2.05
C PRO A 354 -4.37 18.68 -3.29
N TRP A 355 -5.14 18.98 -4.33
CA TRP A 355 -4.62 19.67 -5.54
C TRP A 355 -5.52 20.82 -6.02
N GLU A 356 -4.89 21.77 -6.73
CA GLU A 356 -5.58 22.86 -7.43
C GLU A 356 -6.00 22.41 -8.84
N GLY A 357 -7.03 23.05 -9.41
CA GLY A 357 -7.58 22.70 -10.72
C GLY A 357 -8.83 21.82 -10.62
N GLU A 358 -9.10 21.06 -11.66
CA GLU A 358 -10.25 20.14 -11.76
C GLU A 358 -9.90 18.75 -11.20
N GLN A 359 -10.92 17.95 -10.86
CA GLN A 359 -10.70 16.57 -10.39
C GLN A 359 -9.92 15.73 -11.42
N THR A 360 -10.15 15.98 -12.71
CA THR A 360 -9.52 15.28 -13.84
C THR A 360 -8.07 15.68 -14.08
N ASP A 361 -7.57 16.74 -13.44
CA ASP A 361 -6.17 17.17 -13.60
C ASP A 361 -5.17 16.23 -12.89
N ARG A 362 -5.69 15.32 -12.06
CA ARG A 362 -4.91 14.25 -11.43
C ARG A 362 -5.56 12.90 -11.70
N VAL A 363 -4.95 12.12 -12.59
CA VAL A 363 -5.38 10.74 -12.87
C VAL A 363 -4.27 9.79 -12.47
N VAL A 364 -4.55 8.96 -11.45
CA VAL A 364 -3.65 7.90 -11.01
C VAL A 364 -4.39 6.58 -11.10
N LEU A 365 -3.78 5.61 -11.80
CA LEU A 365 -4.25 4.24 -11.87
C LEU A 365 -3.50 3.40 -10.84
N ALA A 366 -4.16 2.35 -10.34
CA ALA A 366 -3.62 1.47 -9.31
C ALA A 366 -3.71 0.00 -9.74
N SER A 367 -2.72 -0.78 -9.31
CA SER A 367 -2.70 -2.24 -9.44
C SER A 367 -2.16 -2.85 -8.15
N LEU A 368 -2.81 -3.90 -7.65
CA LEU A 368 -2.54 -4.51 -6.36
C LEU A 368 -2.10 -5.97 -6.54
N PHE A 369 -1.08 -6.38 -5.80
CA PHE A 369 -0.53 -7.73 -5.89
C PHE A 369 -0.19 -8.32 -4.53
N ASP A 370 -0.38 -9.63 -4.44
CA ASP A 370 0.11 -10.45 -3.35
C ASP A 370 1.59 -10.82 -3.57
N GLY A 371 2.32 -10.88 -2.47
CA GLY A 371 3.71 -11.31 -2.45
C GLY A 371 3.87 -12.83 -2.31
N PRO A 372 5.08 -13.35 -2.56
CA PRO A 372 5.37 -14.78 -2.42
C PRO A 372 5.32 -15.26 -0.96
N SER A 373 5.32 -14.32 0.00
CA SER A 373 5.27 -14.60 1.43
C SER A 373 4.51 -13.49 2.15
N VAL A 374 3.69 -13.86 3.13
CA VAL A 374 3.09 -12.93 4.07
C VAL A 374 4.14 -12.35 5.02
N PRO A 375 3.89 -11.16 5.61
CA PRO A 375 4.69 -10.65 6.71
C PRO A 375 4.78 -11.64 7.88
N GLY A 376 5.90 -11.62 8.60
CA GLY A 376 6.05 -12.43 9.81
C GLY A 376 5.32 -11.84 11.01
N ALA A 377 5.10 -12.68 12.02
CA ALA A 377 4.52 -12.28 13.30
C ALA A 377 5.50 -11.46 14.16
N TYR A 378 4.94 -10.53 14.92
CA TYR A 378 5.61 -9.87 16.04
C TYR A 378 4.82 -10.12 17.32
N GLY A 379 5.46 -10.68 18.34
CA GLY A 379 4.80 -11.09 19.59
C GLY A 379 4.45 -12.59 19.61
N PHE A 380 3.70 -13.00 20.64
CA PHE A 380 3.48 -14.42 20.97
C PHE A 380 2.04 -14.91 20.78
N GLY A 381 1.10 -14.03 20.42
CA GLY A 381 -0.29 -14.40 20.18
C GLY A 381 -0.48 -15.15 18.86
N ASP A 382 -1.41 -16.10 18.82
CA ASP A 382 -1.86 -16.77 17.59
C ASP A 382 -2.39 -15.75 16.55
N TRP A 383 -3.02 -14.68 17.01
CA TRP A 383 -3.48 -13.55 16.21
C TRP A 383 -2.35 -12.75 15.53
N ALA A 384 -1.08 -12.92 15.94
CA ALA A 384 0.03 -12.11 15.44
C ALA A 384 0.48 -12.50 14.02
N GLN A 385 0.23 -13.74 13.58
CA GLN A 385 0.69 -14.23 12.27
C GLN A 385 -0.35 -13.99 11.17
N VAL A 386 -0.07 -13.09 10.24
CA VAL A 386 -0.89 -12.89 9.03
C VAL A 386 -0.91 -14.18 8.20
N VAL A 387 -2.03 -14.45 7.53
CA VAL A 387 -2.19 -15.58 6.59
C VAL A 387 -2.75 -15.05 5.28
N GLN A 388 -2.51 -15.78 4.19
CA GLN A 388 -3.15 -15.50 2.89
C GLN A 388 -4.63 -15.90 2.93
N ALA A 389 -5.43 -15.31 2.04
CA ALA A 389 -6.81 -15.71 1.87
C ALA A 389 -6.87 -17.17 1.40
N LEU A 390 -7.90 -17.91 1.82
CA LEU A 390 -8.07 -19.28 1.34
C LEU A 390 -8.44 -19.25 -0.14
N ASP A 391 -7.70 -20.04 -0.94
CA ASP A 391 -8.08 -20.31 -2.33
C ASP A 391 -9.50 -20.91 -2.36
N GLY A 392 -10.32 -20.48 -3.32
CA GLY A 392 -11.72 -20.89 -3.47
C GLY A 392 -12.03 -21.39 -4.87
#